data_AF-A0A7X3NU49-F1
#
_entry.id   AF-A0A7X3NU49-F1
#
_cell.length_a   1.000
_cell.length_b   1.000
_cell.length_c   1.000
_cell.angle_alpha   90.00
_cell.angle_beta   90.00
_cell.angle_gamma   90.00
#
_symmetry.space_group_name_H-M   'P 1'
#
loop_
_entity.id
_entity.type
_entity.pdbx_description
1 polymer ?
#
loop_
_entity_poly.entity_id
_entity_poly.type
_entity_poly.pdbx_seq_one_letter_code
_entity_poly.pdbx_strand_id
1 'polypeptide(L)'
;VLDLYGNQITDGALTLLVEFPKLVSLGLSINRIRDISPLAKLTNLTSVALEGNQISDITSLAELTNLTHLWLDSNQISDITPLKGLTNLRVLNLYGNQISDVTPLKELTNLQLLNLNRNRVSNVSSLTGLVNLEFLGLTENPVKNRNPLLALFRKNPDVEIWLNNNKPLPATLTHFRAEHTDAGVILKWTTESELDNAGFYIYRSETKNGTFKAVNPTLIQGAGTTSERRTYTWKDTTAKPNTVYYYRIEDISHAGTRKQLATVRMRGFVSARGKLATRWADLKVQD
;
A
#
# COMPACT_ATOMS: atom_id res chain seq x y z
N VAL A 1 -31.14 -17.49 -8.45
CA VAL A 1 -29.70 -17.82 -8.55
C VAL A 1 -29.57 -18.85 -9.67
N LEU A 2 -28.58 -18.71 -10.54
CA LEU A 2 -28.29 -19.68 -11.61
C LEU A 2 -26.77 -19.84 -11.68
N ASP A 3 -26.28 -21.07 -11.58
CA ASP A 3 -24.86 -21.37 -11.67
C ASP A 3 -24.63 -22.42 -12.77
N LEU A 4 -23.79 -22.05 -13.73
CA LEU A 4 -23.46 -22.82 -14.91
C LEU A 4 -21.93 -22.93 -15.09
N TYR A 5 -21.17 -22.93 -13.99
CA TYR A 5 -19.74 -23.17 -13.97
C TYR A 5 -19.32 -24.38 -14.84
N GLY A 6 -18.32 -24.22 -15.71
CA GLY A 6 -17.66 -25.36 -16.37
C GLY A 6 -18.47 -26.08 -17.46
N ASN A 7 -19.54 -25.48 -17.98
CA ASN A 7 -20.50 -26.16 -18.88
C ASN A 7 -20.23 -25.95 -20.39
N GLN A 8 -19.07 -25.42 -20.77
CA GLN A 8 -18.73 -25.10 -22.17
C GLN A 8 -19.76 -24.17 -22.86
N ILE A 9 -20.43 -23.32 -22.09
CA ILE A 9 -21.41 -22.35 -22.57
C ILE A 9 -20.76 -21.40 -23.58
N THR A 10 -21.48 -21.15 -24.65
CA THR A 10 -21.14 -20.20 -25.72
C THR A 10 -22.14 -19.06 -25.76
N ASP A 11 -21.79 -17.99 -26.47
CA ASP A 11 -22.55 -16.74 -26.58
C ASP A 11 -24.04 -16.94 -26.88
N GLY A 12 -24.37 -17.89 -27.77
CA GLY A 12 -25.76 -18.16 -28.18
C GLY A 12 -26.65 -18.59 -27.02
N ALA A 13 -26.13 -19.33 -26.04
CA ALA A 13 -26.90 -19.81 -24.89
C ALA A 13 -27.24 -18.68 -23.89
N LEU A 14 -26.47 -17.59 -23.87
CA LEU A 14 -26.77 -16.45 -22.99
C LEU A 14 -28.04 -15.70 -23.40
N THR A 15 -28.47 -15.81 -24.65
CA THR A 15 -29.71 -15.17 -25.12
C THR A 15 -30.94 -15.65 -24.35
N LEU A 16 -30.92 -16.88 -23.81
CA LEU A 16 -32.00 -17.46 -23.03
C LEU A 16 -32.09 -16.88 -21.61
N LEU A 17 -31.07 -16.14 -21.14
CA LEU A 17 -31.09 -15.55 -19.81
C LEU A 17 -32.20 -14.51 -19.64
N VAL A 18 -32.70 -13.94 -20.74
CA VAL A 18 -33.82 -12.99 -20.74
C VAL A 18 -35.11 -13.60 -20.19
N GLU A 19 -35.24 -14.93 -20.23
CA GLU A 19 -36.37 -15.66 -19.65
C GLU A 19 -36.33 -15.70 -18.11
N PHE A 20 -35.22 -15.26 -17.50
CA PHE A 20 -35.02 -15.21 -16.07
C PHE A 20 -34.77 -13.77 -15.56
N PRO A 21 -35.71 -12.82 -15.76
CA PRO A 21 -35.50 -11.40 -15.46
C PRO A 21 -35.35 -11.09 -13.96
N LYS A 22 -35.69 -12.05 -13.09
CA LYS A 22 -35.57 -11.96 -11.63
C LYS A 22 -34.26 -12.55 -11.10
N LEU A 23 -33.28 -12.84 -11.97
CA LEU A 23 -31.98 -13.32 -11.52
C LEU A 23 -31.28 -12.28 -10.64
N VAL A 24 -30.85 -12.74 -9.47
CA VAL A 24 -30.08 -11.95 -8.49
C VAL A 24 -28.61 -12.36 -8.49
N SER A 25 -28.30 -13.62 -8.80
CA SER A 25 -26.93 -14.11 -8.87
C SER A 25 -26.77 -15.08 -10.04
N LEU A 26 -25.66 -14.93 -10.75
CA LEU A 26 -25.33 -15.64 -11.98
C LEU A 26 -23.87 -16.11 -11.97
N GLY A 27 -23.67 -17.42 -12.06
CA GLY A 27 -22.36 -18.07 -12.25
C GLY A 27 -22.21 -18.58 -13.68
N LEU A 28 -21.19 -18.11 -14.38
CA LEU A 28 -20.88 -18.44 -15.79
C LEU A 28 -19.38 -18.70 -15.99
N SER A 29 -18.68 -18.99 -14.91
CA SER A 29 -17.24 -19.20 -14.86
C SER A 29 -16.78 -20.43 -15.65
N ILE A 30 -15.54 -20.38 -16.14
CA ILE A 30 -14.86 -21.48 -16.85
C ILE A 30 -15.72 -21.99 -18.03
N ASN A 31 -16.12 -21.06 -18.89
CA ASN A 31 -16.85 -21.35 -20.12
C ASN A 31 -16.06 -20.83 -21.34
N ARG A 32 -16.73 -20.59 -22.48
CA ARG A 32 -16.10 -20.05 -23.70
C ARG A 32 -16.81 -18.77 -24.15
N ILE A 33 -17.31 -18.00 -23.19
CA ILE A 33 -18.11 -16.80 -23.42
C ILE A 33 -17.21 -15.66 -23.88
N ARG A 34 -17.66 -14.94 -24.91
CA ARG A 34 -17.05 -13.72 -25.44
C ARG A 34 -18.02 -12.56 -25.37
N ASP A 35 -19.27 -12.81 -25.72
CA ASP A 35 -20.34 -11.81 -25.75
C ASP A 35 -21.26 -11.97 -24.53
N ILE A 36 -21.22 -10.95 -23.67
CA ILE A 36 -22.11 -10.83 -22.51
C ILE A 36 -23.17 -9.75 -22.69
N SER A 37 -23.44 -9.30 -23.93
CA SER A 37 -24.50 -8.35 -24.24
C SER A 37 -25.89 -8.75 -23.71
N PRO A 38 -26.27 -10.03 -23.61
CA PRO A 38 -27.57 -10.41 -23.04
C PRO A 38 -27.72 -10.05 -21.56
N LEU A 39 -26.62 -9.89 -20.81
CA LEU A 39 -26.67 -9.54 -19.38
C LEU A 39 -27.20 -8.12 -19.13
N ALA A 40 -27.15 -7.23 -20.13
CA ALA A 40 -27.57 -5.82 -19.98
C ALA A 40 -29.02 -5.66 -19.48
N LYS A 41 -29.87 -6.67 -19.70
CA LYS A 41 -31.28 -6.66 -19.28
C LYS A 41 -31.52 -7.19 -17.87
N LEU A 42 -30.50 -7.79 -17.24
CA LEU A 42 -30.61 -8.48 -15.95
C LEU A 42 -30.29 -7.53 -14.79
N THR A 43 -30.99 -6.40 -14.71
CA THR A 43 -30.70 -5.28 -13.80
C THR A 43 -30.87 -5.61 -12.31
N ASN A 44 -31.47 -6.76 -11.98
CA ASN A 44 -31.62 -7.27 -10.61
C ASN A 44 -30.37 -8.00 -10.09
N LEU A 45 -29.36 -8.22 -10.94
CA LEU A 45 -28.14 -8.92 -10.54
C LEU A 45 -27.38 -8.13 -9.46
N THR A 46 -27.02 -8.83 -8.38
CA THR A 46 -26.17 -8.34 -7.30
C THR A 46 -24.82 -9.04 -7.26
N SER A 47 -24.71 -10.20 -7.92
CA SER A 47 -23.51 -11.04 -7.92
C SER A 47 -23.32 -11.75 -9.26
N VAL A 48 -22.17 -11.56 -9.91
CA VAL A 48 -21.86 -12.14 -11.22
C VAL A 48 -20.45 -12.71 -11.23
N ALA A 49 -20.34 -14.00 -11.56
CA ALA A 49 -19.08 -14.71 -11.74
C ALA A 49 -18.88 -15.09 -13.22
N LEU A 50 -17.82 -14.57 -13.84
CA LEU A 50 -17.50 -14.69 -15.27
C LEU A 50 -16.03 -15.07 -15.47
N GLU A 51 -15.34 -15.59 -14.45
CA GLU A 51 -13.93 -15.90 -14.50
C GLU A 51 -13.58 -16.99 -15.53
N GLY A 52 -12.38 -16.90 -16.11
CA GLY A 52 -11.87 -17.90 -17.06
C GLY A 52 -12.71 -18.03 -18.33
N ASN A 53 -13.12 -16.90 -18.90
CA ASN A 53 -13.79 -16.81 -20.19
C ASN A 53 -12.89 -16.09 -21.22
N GLN A 54 -13.46 -15.64 -22.33
CA GLN A 54 -12.76 -14.92 -23.42
C GLN A 54 -13.37 -13.52 -23.62
N ILE A 55 -13.85 -12.91 -22.53
CA ILE A 55 -14.55 -11.63 -22.57
C ILE A 55 -13.54 -10.49 -22.72
N SER A 56 -13.80 -9.56 -23.62
CA SER A 56 -13.01 -8.33 -23.80
C SER A 56 -13.86 -7.08 -23.68
N ASP A 57 -15.13 -7.13 -24.11
CA ASP A 57 -16.12 -6.06 -23.97
C ASP A 57 -17.05 -6.34 -22.78
N ILE A 58 -17.09 -5.39 -21.84
CA ILE A 58 -17.94 -5.43 -20.66
C ILE A 58 -18.96 -4.29 -20.62
N THR A 59 -19.23 -3.64 -21.75
CA THR A 59 -20.17 -2.52 -21.87
C THR A 59 -21.56 -2.86 -21.34
N SER A 60 -21.99 -4.12 -21.49
CA SER A 60 -23.29 -4.60 -20.99
C SER A 60 -23.43 -4.57 -19.46
N LEU A 61 -22.33 -4.44 -18.72
CA LEU A 61 -22.36 -4.36 -17.25
C LEU A 61 -22.65 -2.94 -16.74
N ALA A 62 -22.57 -1.90 -17.59
CA ALA A 62 -22.61 -0.49 -17.15
C ALA A 62 -23.85 -0.11 -16.34
N GLU A 63 -25.00 -0.70 -16.69
CA GLU A 63 -26.30 -0.39 -16.08
C GLU A 63 -26.67 -1.35 -14.93
N LEU A 64 -25.82 -2.33 -14.61
CA LEU A 64 -26.05 -3.31 -13.53
C LEU A 64 -25.68 -2.73 -12.16
N THR A 65 -26.25 -1.57 -11.84
CA THR A 65 -25.91 -0.74 -10.66
C THR A 65 -26.18 -1.40 -9.31
N ASN A 66 -26.93 -2.52 -9.28
CA ASN A 66 -27.15 -3.33 -8.08
C ASN A 66 -26.00 -4.30 -7.77
N LEU A 67 -24.98 -4.40 -8.64
CA LEU A 67 -23.85 -5.29 -8.43
C LEU A 67 -23.06 -4.93 -7.17
N THR A 68 -22.82 -5.95 -6.35
CA THR A 68 -21.99 -5.90 -5.15
C THR A 68 -20.76 -6.80 -5.26
N HIS A 69 -20.84 -7.88 -6.05
CA HIS A 69 -19.75 -8.82 -6.29
C HIS A 69 -19.60 -9.08 -7.79
N LEU A 70 -18.39 -8.91 -8.30
CA LEU A 70 -18.07 -9.12 -9.70
C LEU A 70 -16.72 -9.80 -9.86
N TRP A 71 -16.73 -11.02 -10.41
CA TRP A 71 -15.53 -11.77 -10.75
C TRP A 71 -15.38 -11.83 -12.27
N LEU A 72 -14.29 -11.25 -12.76
CA LEU A 72 -13.93 -11.12 -14.17
C LEU A 72 -12.50 -11.59 -14.42
N ASP A 73 -11.92 -12.35 -13.49
CA ASP A 73 -10.53 -12.77 -13.60
C ASP A 73 -10.29 -13.74 -14.77
N SER A 74 -9.06 -13.76 -15.26
CA SER A 74 -8.63 -14.59 -16.39
C SER A 74 -9.46 -14.38 -17.66
N ASN A 75 -9.65 -13.12 -18.05
CA ASN A 75 -10.32 -12.71 -19.30
C ASN A 75 -9.37 -11.87 -20.17
N GLN A 76 -9.90 -11.16 -21.16
CA GLN A 76 -9.14 -10.33 -22.12
C GLN A 76 -9.53 -8.84 -22.03
N ILE A 77 -9.97 -8.39 -20.86
CA ILE A 77 -10.50 -7.05 -20.64
C ILE A 77 -9.36 -6.03 -20.59
N SER A 78 -9.52 -4.91 -21.29
CA SER A 78 -8.58 -3.78 -21.27
C SER A 78 -9.26 -2.47 -20.87
N ASP A 79 -10.52 -2.28 -21.25
CA ASP A 79 -11.34 -1.13 -20.88
C ASP A 79 -12.32 -1.49 -19.76
N ILE A 80 -12.21 -0.77 -18.65
CA ILE A 80 -13.10 -0.89 -17.48
C ILE A 80 -13.96 0.36 -17.25
N THR A 81 -14.04 1.26 -18.23
CA THR A 81 -14.93 2.42 -18.21
C THR A 81 -16.38 2.07 -17.84
N PRO A 82 -16.96 0.95 -18.34
CA PRO A 82 -18.31 0.53 -17.95
C PRO A 82 -18.51 0.36 -16.44
N LEU A 83 -17.45 0.09 -15.66
CA LEU A 83 -17.58 -0.14 -14.22
C LEU A 83 -17.72 1.15 -13.40
N LYS A 84 -17.50 2.33 -13.98
CA LYS A 84 -17.43 3.62 -13.26
C LYS A 84 -18.68 3.93 -12.41
N GLY A 85 -19.85 3.50 -12.86
CA GLY A 85 -21.14 3.76 -12.21
C GLY A 85 -21.54 2.72 -11.16
N LEU A 86 -20.80 1.62 -11.01
CA LEU A 86 -21.18 0.48 -10.17
C LEU A 86 -20.78 0.69 -8.70
N THR A 87 -21.22 1.80 -8.12
CA THR A 87 -20.78 2.30 -6.80
C THR A 87 -21.15 1.40 -5.63
N ASN A 88 -22.03 0.41 -5.82
CA ASN A 88 -22.38 -0.61 -4.83
C ASN A 88 -21.38 -1.78 -4.78
N LEU A 89 -20.38 -1.84 -5.67
CA LEU A 89 -19.38 -2.90 -5.67
C LEU A 89 -18.58 -2.91 -4.37
N ARG A 90 -18.51 -4.11 -3.77
CA ARG A 90 -17.70 -4.45 -2.60
C ARG A 90 -16.54 -5.36 -2.97
N VAL A 91 -16.77 -6.28 -3.90
CA VAL A 91 -15.77 -7.24 -4.39
C VAL A 91 -15.63 -7.10 -5.90
N LEU A 92 -14.41 -6.82 -6.36
CA LEU A 92 -14.07 -6.76 -7.77
C LEU A 92 -12.76 -7.53 -8.02
N ASN A 93 -12.87 -8.66 -8.70
CA ASN A 93 -11.73 -9.45 -9.13
C ASN A 93 -11.48 -9.26 -10.64
N LEU A 94 -10.35 -8.65 -10.98
CA LEU A 94 -9.89 -8.38 -12.35
C LEU A 94 -8.52 -9.00 -12.61
N TYR A 95 -8.11 -9.98 -11.80
CA TYR A 95 -6.84 -10.70 -11.94
C TYR A 95 -6.65 -11.21 -13.37
N GLY A 96 -5.43 -11.11 -13.91
CA GLY A 96 -5.10 -11.75 -15.19
C GLY A 96 -5.87 -11.20 -16.38
N ASN A 97 -5.91 -9.87 -16.51
CA ASN A 97 -6.50 -9.15 -17.64
C ASN A 97 -5.43 -8.25 -18.32
N GLN A 98 -5.85 -7.30 -19.16
CA GLN A 98 -4.99 -6.41 -19.93
C GLN A 98 -5.18 -4.94 -19.57
N ILE A 99 -5.60 -4.67 -18.33
CA ILE A 99 -6.03 -3.34 -17.86
C ILE A 99 -4.82 -2.48 -17.57
N SER A 100 -4.81 -1.24 -18.07
CA SER A 100 -3.76 -0.25 -17.80
C SER A 100 -4.29 1.00 -17.11
N ASP A 101 -5.54 1.39 -17.41
CA ASP A 101 -6.21 2.55 -16.82
C ASP A 101 -7.21 2.09 -15.74
N VAL A 102 -6.96 2.54 -14.52
CA VAL A 102 -7.82 2.29 -13.35
C VAL A 102 -8.53 3.56 -12.86
N THR A 103 -8.55 4.62 -13.67
CA THR A 103 -9.31 5.85 -13.36
C THR A 103 -10.82 5.64 -13.22
N PRO A 104 -11.48 4.70 -13.94
CA PRO A 104 -12.90 4.43 -13.75
C PRO A 104 -13.26 3.97 -12.34
N LEU A 105 -12.32 3.38 -11.61
CA LEU A 105 -12.55 2.83 -10.27
C LEU A 105 -12.62 3.89 -9.17
N LYS A 106 -12.22 5.15 -9.44
CA LYS A 106 -11.99 6.17 -8.40
C LYS A 106 -13.18 6.45 -7.47
N GLU A 107 -14.41 6.31 -7.98
CA GLU A 107 -15.64 6.59 -7.22
C GLU A 107 -16.22 5.33 -6.53
N LEU A 108 -15.63 4.15 -6.75
CA LEU A 108 -16.10 2.88 -6.19
C LEU A 108 -15.68 2.71 -4.73
N THR A 109 -15.98 3.71 -3.91
CA THR A 109 -15.51 3.86 -2.53
C THR A 109 -16.02 2.78 -1.57
N ASN A 110 -17.02 1.99 -1.96
CA ASN A 110 -17.51 0.83 -1.20
C ASN A 110 -16.68 -0.45 -1.42
N LEU A 111 -15.68 -0.43 -2.31
CA LEU A 111 -14.81 -1.59 -2.54
C LEU A 111 -14.05 -1.97 -1.27
N GLN A 112 -14.13 -3.25 -0.94
CA GLN A 112 -13.40 -3.91 0.13
C GLN A 112 -12.31 -4.84 -0.43
N LEU A 113 -12.58 -5.49 -1.57
CA LEU A 113 -11.60 -6.32 -2.26
C LEU A 113 -11.46 -5.85 -3.70
N LEU A 114 -10.25 -5.42 -4.05
CA LEU A 114 -9.86 -5.12 -5.42
C LEU A 114 -8.63 -5.92 -5.81
N ASN A 115 -8.79 -6.87 -6.72
CA ASN A 115 -7.68 -7.65 -7.23
C ASN A 115 -7.37 -7.25 -8.68
N LEU A 116 -6.28 -6.52 -8.88
CA LEU A 116 -5.73 -6.10 -10.18
C LEU A 116 -4.42 -6.84 -10.50
N ASN A 117 -4.08 -7.90 -9.78
CA ASN A 117 -2.87 -8.67 -10.05
C ASN A 117 -2.80 -9.11 -11.52
N ARG A 118 -1.59 -9.24 -12.08
CA ARG A 118 -1.37 -9.64 -13.49
C ARG A 118 -2.15 -8.78 -14.49
N ASN A 119 -1.88 -7.48 -14.46
CA ASN A 119 -2.42 -6.51 -15.42
C ASN A 119 -1.27 -5.61 -15.93
N ARG A 120 -1.61 -4.46 -16.52
CA ARG A 120 -0.67 -3.47 -17.08
C ARG A 120 -0.78 -2.12 -16.36
N VAL A 121 -1.25 -2.11 -15.11
CA VAL A 121 -1.47 -0.90 -14.30
C VAL A 121 -0.13 -0.29 -13.92
N SER A 122 0.08 0.97 -14.29
CA SER A 122 1.31 1.71 -13.94
C SER A 122 1.05 2.93 -13.05
N ASN A 123 -0.17 3.49 -13.13
CA ASN A 123 -0.61 4.63 -12.34
C ASN A 123 -1.74 4.21 -11.40
N VAL A 124 -1.54 4.46 -10.11
CA VAL A 124 -2.45 4.07 -9.02
C VAL A 124 -3.04 5.28 -8.28
N SER A 125 -2.92 6.49 -8.85
CA SER A 125 -3.40 7.72 -8.21
C SER A 125 -4.91 7.75 -7.99
N SER A 126 -5.68 7.12 -8.87
CA SER A 126 -7.14 7.00 -8.75
C SER A 126 -7.60 6.12 -7.60
N LEU A 127 -6.72 5.25 -7.08
CA LEU A 127 -7.07 4.29 -6.02
C LEU A 127 -7.03 4.90 -4.61
N THR A 128 -6.56 6.14 -4.47
CA THR A 128 -6.34 6.80 -3.16
C THR A 128 -7.61 7.17 -2.39
N GLY A 129 -8.76 7.12 -3.06
CA GLY A 129 -10.09 7.35 -2.48
C GLY A 129 -10.77 6.08 -1.97
N LEU A 130 -10.23 4.89 -2.27
CA LEU A 130 -10.83 3.60 -1.95
C LEU A 130 -10.56 3.18 -0.50
N VAL A 131 -10.98 4.04 0.43
CA VAL A 131 -10.61 3.96 1.85
C VAL A 131 -11.19 2.76 2.58
N ASN A 132 -12.16 2.05 2.01
CA ASN A 132 -12.76 0.85 2.60
C ASN A 132 -12.09 -0.46 2.16
N LEU A 133 -11.00 -0.39 1.39
CA LEU A 133 -10.29 -1.60 0.94
C LEU A 133 -9.69 -2.38 2.12
N GLU A 134 -10.04 -3.65 2.21
CA GLU A 134 -9.39 -4.64 3.06
C GLU A 134 -8.23 -5.29 2.29
N PHE A 135 -8.37 -5.46 0.97
CA PHE A 135 -7.35 -6.05 0.11
C PHE A 135 -7.20 -5.31 -1.23
N LEU A 136 -5.96 -5.00 -1.61
CA LEU A 136 -5.56 -4.44 -2.89
C LEU A 136 -4.44 -5.28 -3.54
N GLY A 137 -4.79 -6.07 -4.54
CA GLY A 137 -3.83 -6.81 -5.36
C GLY A 137 -3.30 -5.97 -6.52
N LEU A 138 -1.99 -5.73 -6.57
CA LEU A 138 -1.25 -5.06 -7.64
C LEU A 138 0.04 -5.82 -8.02
N THR A 139 0.15 -7.11 -7.69
CA THR A 139 1.25 -7.95 -8.16
C THR A 139 1.21 -8.08 -9.67
N GLU A 140 2.35 -8.35 -10.27
CA GLU A 140 2.51 -8.51 -11.72
C GLU A 140 1.97 -7.32 -12.53
N ASN A 141 2.23 -6.10 -12.02
CA ASN A 141 1.93 -4.83 -12.68
C ASN A 141 3.16 -3.90 -12.73
N PRO A 142 3.27 -3.03 -13.76
CA PRO A 142 4.36 -2.05 -13.90
C PRO A 142 4.16 -0.77 -13.07
N VAL A 143 3.75 -0.88 -11.80
CA VAL A 143 3.55 0.28 -10.90
C VAL A 143 4.90 0.87 -10.49
N LYS A 144 5.27 2.00 -11.13
CA LYS A 144 6.52 2.71 -10.83
C LYS A 144 6.38 3.68 -9.66
N ASN A 145 5.34 4.51 -9.66
CA ASN A 145 5.11 5.49 -8.61
C ASN A 145 4.11 4.95 -7.57
N ARG A 146 4.62 4.59 -6.39
CA ARG A 146 3.84 4.02 -5.29
C ARG A 146 3.39 5.03 -4.26
N ASN A 147 3.84 6.29 -4.34
CA ASN A 147 3.47 7.35 -3.39
C ASN A 147 1.95 7.51 -3.18
N PRO A 148 1.09 7.36 -4.21
CA PRO A 148 -0.36 7.43 -3.98
C PRO A 148 -0.85 6.35 -3.00
N LEU A 149 -0.25 5.16 -3.00
CA LEU A 149 -0.64 4.09 -2.08
C LEU A 149 -0.35 4.46 -0.61
N LEU A 150 0.61 5.34 -0.34
CA LEU A 150 0.82 5.89 1.01
C LEU A 150 -0.34 6.74 1.48
N ALA A 151 -0.98 7.49 0.57
CA ALA A 151 -2.15 8.29 0.91
C ALA A 151 -3.35 7.39 1.24
N LEU A 152 -3.49 6.26 0.53
CA LEU A 152 -4.47 5.23 0.85
C LEU A 152 -4.17 4.61 2.23
N PHE A 153 -2.95 4.12 2.45
CA PHE A 153 -2.54 3.48 3.71
C PHE A 153 -2.68 4.40 4.92
N ARG A 154 -2.46 5.72 4.76
CA ARG A 154 -2.68 6.69 5.85
C ARG A 154 -4.15 6.82 6.25
N LYS A 155 -5.07 6.70 5.30
CA LYS A 155 -6.51 6.78 5.54
C LYS A 155 -7.09 5.45 6.00
N ASN A 156 -6.45 4.34 5.60
CA ASN A 156 -6.79 2.99 6.00
C ASN A 156 -5.51 2.20 6.29
N PRO A 157 -5.03 2.21 7.55
CA PRO A 157 -3.80 1.52 7.94
C PRO A 157 -3.88 -0.01 7.94
N ASP A 158 -5.09 -0.58 7.84
CA ASP A 158 -5.33 -2.02 7.90
C ASP A 158 -5.45 -2.66 6.50
N VAL A 159 -5.45 -1.85 5.43
CA VAL A 159 -5.50 -2.35 4.05
C VAL A 159 -4.28 -3.22 3.73
N GLU A 160 -4.54 -4.41 3.23
CA GLU A 160 -3.52 -5.32 2.74
C GLU A 160 -3.19 -5.00 1.28
N ILE A 161 -2.00 -4.45 1.00
CA ILE A 161 -1.57 -4.10 -0.37
C ILE A 161 -0.50 -5.06 -0.86
N TRP A 162 -0.81 -5.84 -1.90
CA TRP A 162 0.11 -6.79 -2.50
C TRP A 162 0.72 -6.20 -3.77
N LEU A 163 2.02 -5.91 -3.75
CA LEU A 163 2.78 -5.45 -4.91
C LEU A 163 3.79 -6.53 -5.33
N ASN A 164 4.15 -6.55 -6.61
CA ASN A 164 5.07 -7.51 -7.23
C ASN A 164 6.23 -7.94 -6.31
N ASN A 165 6.34 -9.26 -6.10
CA ASN A 165 7.24 -9.99 -5.20
C ASN A 165 8.51 -9.27 -4.70
N ASN A 166 8.55 -9.10 -3.38
CA ASN A 166 9.65 -9.54 -2.51
C ASN A 166 11.08 -9.19 -2.95
N LYS A 167 11.48 -7.94 -2.71
CA LYS A 167 12.57 -7.77 -1.74
C LYS A 167 11.97 -7.09 -0.51
N PRO A 168 12.00 -7.72 0.67
CA PRO A 168 11.47 -7.10 1.86
C PRO A 168 12.31 -5.87 2.16
N LEU A 169 11.69 -4.91 2.84
CA LEU A 169 12.46 -3.96 3.62
C LEU A 169 13.55 -4.70 4.44
N PRO A 170 14.74 -4.09 4.57
CA PRO A 170 14.87 -2.65 4.52
C PRO A 170 15.88 -2.15 3.51
N ALA A 171 15.85 -0.84 3.34
CA ALA A 171 17.09 -0.13 3.18
C ALA A 171 18.07 -0.59 4.27
N THR A 172 19.01 -1.48 3.92
CA THR A 172 20.18 -1.69 4.76
C THR A 172 20.84 -0.33 4.93
N LEU A 173 21.09 0.04 6.18
CA LEU A 173 21.74 1.31 6.46
C LEU A 173 23.25 1.09 6.32
N THR A 174 23.87 1.78 5.36
CA THR A 174 25.34 1.92 5.39
C THR A 174 25.79 2.67 6.64
N HIS A 175 24.94 3.55 7.17
CA HIS A 175 25.25 4.36 8.33
C HIS A 175 23.99 4.87 9.01
N PHE A 176 23.99 4.93 10.35
CA PHE A 176 23.03 5.66 11.17
C PHE A 176 23.77 6.28 12.34
N ARG A 177 23.60 7.59 12.58
CA ARG A 177 24.20 8.28 13.72
C ARG A 177 23.29 9.36 14.27
N ALA A 178 23.49 9.65 15.55
CA ALA A 178 22.88 10.75 16.27
C ALA A 178 23.99 11.61 16.91
N GLU A 179 24.01 12.89 16.56
CA GLU A 179 25.00 13.89 16.97
C GLU A 179 24.31 15.01 17.75
N HIS A 180 24.86 15.35 18.91
CA HIS A 180 24.38 16.49 19.70
C HIS A 180 24.81 17.81 19.06
N THR A 181 23.91 18.80 19.07
CA THR A 181 24.15 20.18 18.64
C THR A 181 23.53 21.16 19.64
N ASP A 182 23.89 22.44 19.57
CA ASP A 182 23.34 23.48 20.47
C ASP A 182 21.82 23.64 20.36
N ALA A 183 21.23 23.19 19.25
CA ALA A 183 19.82 23.35 18.95
C ALA A 183 19.03 22.03 18.95
N GLY A 184 19.59 20.94 19.49
CA GLY A 184 18.95 19.62 19.56
C GLY A 184 19.84 18.49 19.05
N VAL A 185 19.26 17.35 18.67
CA VAL A 185 20.01 16.20 18.15
C VAL A 185 19.77 16.04 16.65
N ILE A 186 20.86 15.97 15.89
CA ILE A 186 20.80 15.71 14.45
C ILE A 186 20.99 14.22 14.21
N LEU A 187 20.04 13.61 13.54
CA LEU A 187 20.10 12.24 13.05
C LEU A 187 20.44 12.24 11.57
N LYS A 188 21.43 11.41 11.21
CA LYS A 188 21.83 11.19 9.82
C LYS A 188 21.91 9.71 9.54
N TRP A 189 21.28 9.28 8.44
CA TRP A 189 21.39 7.91 7.96
C TRP A 189 21.51 7.87 6.45
N THR A 190 22.06 6.77 5.97
CA THR A 190 22.23 6.53 4.53
C THR A 190 21.78 5.13 4.19
N THR A 191 20.79 5.02 3.32
CA THR A 191 20.24 3.77 2.80
C THR A 191 21.12 3.23 1.68
N GLU A 192 21.30 1.91 1.60
CA GLU A 192 21.99 1.25 0.47
C GLU A 192 21.11 1.22 -0.78
N SER A 193 19.80 1.04 -0.59
CA SER A 193 18.79 0.94 -1.65
C SER A 193 17.40 1.16 -1.04
N GLU A 194 16.47 1.75 -1.78
CA GLU A 194 15.10 2.04 -1.31
C GLU A 194 14.05 1.42 -2.21
N LEU A 195 14.20 0.12 -2.43
CA LEU A 195 13.19 -0.71 -3.04
C LEU A 195 12.04 -0.90 -2.03
N ASP A 196 10.96 -0.16 -2.24
CA ASP A 196 9.72 -0.19 -1.43
C ASP A 196 9.75 0.56 -0.09
N ASN A 197 10.57 1.59 0.08
CA ASN A 197 10.60 2.43 1.28
C ASN A 197 9.56 3.57 1.25
N ALA A 198 8.47 3.46 2.01
CA ALA A 198 7.54 4.55 2.24
C ALA A 198 8.16 5.68 3.07
N GLY A 199 9.07 5.33 3.97
CA GLY A 199 9.76 6.29 4.81
C GLY A 199 10.18 5.73 6.16
N PHE A 200 10.50 6.64 7.08
CA PHE A 200 11.13 6.31 8.34
C PHE A 200 10.40 6.90 9.54
N TYR A 201 10.30 6.09 10.60
CA TYR A 201 10.03 6.57 11.96
C TYR A 201 11.30 6.52 12.80
N ILE A 202 11.50 7.58 13.58
CA ILE A 202 12.57 7.73 14.54
C ILE A 202 11.98 7.64 15.93
N TYR A 203 12.55 6.78 16.75
CA TYR A 203 12.17 6.61 18.13
C TYR A 203 13.34 6.95 19.04
N ARG A 204 13.02 7.39 20.25
CA ARG A 204 13.99 7.75 21.28
C ARG A 204 13.67 7.07 22.60
N SER A 205 14.71 6.68 23.32
CA SER A 205 14.65 6.25 24.72
C SER A 205 15.82 6.81 25.51
N GLU A 206 15.66 7.02 26.82
CA GLU A 206 16.75 7.41 27.72
C GLU A 206 17.63 6.21 28.13
N THR A 207 17.16 4.99 27.87
CA THR A 207 17.91 3.76 28.18
C THR A 207 17.96 2.84 26.96
N LYS A 208 19.01 2.01 26.86
CA LYS A 208 19.24 1.14 25.69
C LYS A 208 18.08 0.15 25.46
N ASN A 209 17.52 -0.37 26.55
CA ASN A 209 16.49 -1.41 26.53
C ASN A 209 15.14 -0.89 27.07
N GLY A 210 14.98 0.44 27.17
CA GLY A 210 13.76 1.05 27.68
C GLY A 210 12.66 1.14 26.63
N THR A 211 11.56 1.77 27.03
CA THR A 211 10.48 2.10 26.10
C THR A 211 10.96 3.17 25.12
N PHE A 212 10.83 2.86 23.83
CA PHE A 212 11.10 3.77 22.73
C PHE A 212 9.81 4.51 22.34
N LYS A 213 9.86 5.84 22.26
CA LYS A 213 8.74 6.67 21.82
C LYS A 213 9.08 7.34 20.50
N ALA A 214 8.13 7.39 19.58
CA ALA A 214 8.31 8.10 18.31
C ALA A 214 8.53 9.58 18.59
N VAL A 215 9.54 10.17 17.95
CA VAL A 215 9.89 11.61 18.10
C VAL A 215 9.58 12.43 16.86
N ASN A 216 9.37 11.78 15.71
CA ASN A 216 8.81 12.44 14.53
C ASN A 216 7.29 12.20 14.46
N PRO A 217 6.45 13.26 14.48
CA PRO A 217 5.00 13.12 14.44
C PRO A 217 4.48 12.72 13.05
N THR A 218 5.28 12.97 12.01
CA THR A 218 4.97 12.62 10.62
C THR A 218 6.06 11.73 10.05
N LEU A 219 5.67 10.79 9.18
CA LEU A 219 6.60 9.90 8.49
C LEU A 219 7.62 10.72 7.68
N ILE A 220 8.91 10.46 7.90
CA ILE A 220 9.98 11.05 7.09
C ILE A 220 9.97 10.31 5.76
N GLN A 221 9.61 11.02 4.69
CA GLN A 221 9.39 10.39 3.38
C GLN A 221 10.65 9.71 2.83
N GLY A 222 10.48 8.45 2.44
CA GLY A 222 11.46 7.71 1.65
C GLY A 222 11.52 8.22 0.21
N ALA A 223 12.58 7.89 -0.51
CA ALA A 223 12.62 8.06 -1.96
C ALA A 223 11.99 6.86 -2.70
N GLY A 224 11.85 5.71 -2.03
CA GLY A 224 10.78 4.73 -2.19
C GLY A 224 10.71 3.90 -3.48
N THR A 225 11.45 4.24 -4.53
CA THR A 225 11.35 3.53 -5.81
C THR A 225 12.68 3.38 -6.55
N THR A 226 13.78 3.88 -5.99
CA THR A 226 15.10 3.81 -6.64
C THR A 226 16.00 2.81 -5.94
N SER A 227 16.79 2.08 -6.73
CA SER A 227 17.89 1.27 -6.20
C SER A 227 19.08 2.14 -5.76
N GLU A 228 18.91 3.45 -5.62
CA GLU A 228 19.98 4.41 -5.37
C GLU A 228 20.20 4.60 -3.88
N ARG A 229 21.46 4.86 -3.54
CA ARG A 229 21.88 5.25 -2.21
C ARG A 229 21.36 6.65 -1.86
N ARG A 230 20.66 6.81 -0.74
CA ARG A 230 20.13 8.12 -0.30
C ARG A 230 20.58 8.46 1.10
N THR A 231 20.87 9.74 1.35
CA THR A 231 21.24 10.24 2.68
C THR A 231 20.20 11.19 3.20
N TYR A 232 19.79 10.98 4.45
CA TYR A 232 18.79 11.76 5.14
C TYR A 232 19.42 12.49 6.32
N THR A 233 18.87 13.66 6.62
CA THR A 233 19.14 14.41 7.84
C THR A 233 17.82 14.82 8.46
N TRP A 234 17.62 14.49 9.73
CA TRP A 234 16.44 14.91 10.49
C TRP A 234 16.86 15.40 11.88
N LYS A 235 16.12 16.36 12.42
CA LYS A 235 16.47 17.03 13.67
C LYS A 235 15.41 16.77 14.74
N ASP A 236 15.85 16.21 15.86
CA ASP A 236 15.06 16.11 17.08
C ASP A 236 15.22 17.38 17.92
N THR A 237 14.23 18.26 17.86
CA THR A 237 14.16 19.50 18.64
C THR A 237 13.61 19.29 20.05
N THR A 238 13.12 18.09 20.36
CA THR A 238 12.48 17.77 21.65
C THR A 238 13.45 17.13 22.65
N ALA A 239 14.70 16.90 22.23
CA ALA A 239 15.74 16.30 23.06
C ALA A 239 16.19 17.29 24.13
N LYS A 240 16.20 16.85 25.39
CA LYS A 240 16.68 17.69 26.49
C LYS A 240 18.22 17.78 26.46
N PRO A 241 18.79 18.95 26.78
CA PRO A 241 20.24 19.08 26.96
C PRO A 241 20.76 18.12 28.03
N ASN A 242 22.04 17.75 27.94
CA ASN A 242 22.76 16.93 28.93
C ASN A 242 22.15 15.55 29.23
N THR A 243 21.24 15.06 28.38
CA THR A 243 20.61 13.76 28.53
C THR A 243 21.17 12.79 27.49
N VAL A 244 21.50 11.57 27.92
CA VAL A 244 21.93 10.51 27.00
C VAL A 244 20.69 9.84 26.42
N TYR A 245 20.63 9.79 25.10
CA TYR A 245 19.54 9.14 24.38
C TYR A 245 20.04 7.99 23.50
N TYR A 246 19.16 7.03 23.32
CA TYR A 246 19.25 5.96 22.34
C TYR A 246 18.19 6.23 21.27
N TYR A 247 18.63 6.26 20.02
CA TYR A 247 17.75 6.47 18.87
C TYR A 247 17.60 5.18 18.09
N ARG A 248 16.37 4.85 17.72
CA ARG A 248 16.02 3.72 16.87
C ARG A 248 15.38 4.26 15.60
N ILE A 249 15.73 3.66 14.47
CA ILE A 249 15.11 3.95 13.18
C ILE A 249 14.35 2.72 12.69
N GLU A 250 13.11 2.93 12.29
CA GLU A 250 12.25 1.95 11.64
C GLU A 250 11.95 2.40 10.22
N ASP A 251 11.99 1.44 9.31
CA ASP A 251 11.61 1.53 7.91
C ASP A 251 10.16 1.05 7.75
N ILE A 252 9.41 1.74 6.91
CA ILE A 252 8.00 1.48 6.63
C ILE A 252 7.85 1.22 5.14
N SER A 253 7.17 0.15 4.75
CA SER A 253 6.96 -0.16 3.32
C SER A 253 5.75 0.58 2.78
N HIS A 254 5.58 0.61 1.46
CA HIS A 254 4.33 1.14 0.87
C HIS A 254 3.10 0.30 1.24
N ALA A 255 3.32 -0.96 1.64
CA ALA A 255 2.30 -1.86 2.19
C ALA A 255 2.16 -1.73 3.73
N GLY A 256 2.85 -0.79 4.37
CA GLY A 256 2.72 -0.54 5.81
C GLY A 256 3.57 -1.43 6.73
N THR A 257 4.26 -2.42 6.18
CA THR A 257 5.14 -3.31 6.94
C THR A 257 6.26 -2.51 7.59
N ARG A 258 6.47 -2.74 8.89
CA ARG A 258 7.49 -2.04 9.68
C ARG A 258 8.70 -2.92 9.92
N LYS A 259 9.90 -2.35 9.85
CA LYS A 259 11.14 -3.04 10.20
C LYS A 259 12.10 -2.12 10.93
N GLN A 260 12.55 -2.54 12.11
CA GLN A 260 13.66 -1.89 12.80
C GLN A 260 14.95 -2.10 12.01
N LEU A 261 15.70 -1.02 11.74
CA LEU A 261 16.97 -1.09 11.03
C LEU A 261 18.16 -1.08 11.97
N ALA A 262 18.16 -0.14 12.90
CA ALA A 262 19.30 0.10 13.77
C ALA A 262 18.87 0.83 15.04
N THR A 263 19.69 0.67 16.08
CA THR A 263 19.64 1.50 17.28
C THR A 263 21.03 2.03 17.56
N VAL A 264 21.15 3.34 17.81
CA VAL A 264 22.42 3.99 18.10
C VAL A 264 22.32 4.80 19.38
N ARG A 265 23.38 4.78 20.17
CA ARG A 265 23.55 5.72 21.28
C ARG A 265 24.03 7.05 20.70
N MET A 266 23.42 8.16 21.09
CA MET A 266 23.90 9.48 20.74
C MET A 266 25.37 9.64 21.17
N ARG A 267 26.24 10.05 20.24
CA ARG A 267 27.64 10.37 20.51
C ARG A 267 27.79 11.89 20.53
N GLY A 268 28.21 12.46 21.65
CA GLY A 268 28.37 13.91 21.83
C GLY A 268 28.32 14.31 23.31
N PHE A 269 29.09 15.34 23.68
CA PHE A 269 29.45 15.72 25.05
C PHE A 269 28.26 15.76 26.03
N VAL A 270 28.38 15.00 27.12
CA VAL A 270 27.79 15.43 28.40
C VAL A 270 28.52 16.73 28.73
N SER A 271 27.85 17.87 28.69
CA SER A 271 28.52 19.13 29.02
C SER A 271 29.09 19.06 30.44
N ALA A 272 30.16 19.82 30.69
CA ALA A 272 30.79 19.93 32.00
C ALA A 272 29.82 20.36 33.13
N ARG A 273 28.57 20.74 32.83
CA ARG A 273 27.53 21.03 33.84
C ARG A 273 26.95 19.79 34.54
N GLY A 274 27.34 18.57 34.15
CA GLY A 274 26.81 17.32 34.71
C GLY A 274 27.81 16.41 35.42
N LYS A 275 29.09 16.80 35.54
CA LYS A 275 30.09 16.10 36.37
C LYS A 275 30.81 17.13 37.23
N LEU A 276 30.99 16.82 38.52
CA LEU A 276 31.99 17.45 39.38
C LEU A 276 33.35 17.29 38.68
N ALA A 277 33.76 18.31 37.94
CA ALA A 277 35.11 18.39 37.42
C ALA A 277 35.96 18.98 38.54
N THR A 278 36.60 18.13 39.34
CA THR A 278 37.76 18.58 40.13
C THR A 278 38.79 19.07 39.10
N ARG A 279 39.08 20.38 39.09
CA ARG A 279 40.14 20.90 38.23
C ARG A 279 41.47 20.42 38.81
N TRP A 280 42.40 20.00 37.97
CA TRP A 280 43.77 19.67 38.39
C TRP A 280 44.48 20.83 39.13
N ALA A 281 43.98 22.06 39.01
CA ALA A 281 44.45 23.22 39.76
C ALA A 281 44.08 23.18 41.26
N ASP A 282 42.98 22.51 41.63
CA ASP A 282 42.49 22.46 43.02
C ASP A 282 43.24 21.40 43.87
N LEU A 283 44.01 20.50 43.22
CA LEU A 283 44.85 19.48 43.87
C LEU A 283 46.29 19.94 44.15
N LYS A 284 46.66 21.19 43.79
CA LYS A 284 48.02 21.73 43.99
C LYS A 284 48.14 22.75 45.14
N VAL A 285 47.10 22.91 45.95
CA VAL A 285 47.10 23.82 47.12
C VAL A 285 46.99 23.05 48.44
N GLN A 286 47.10 21.72 48.41
CA GLN A 286 47.29 20.90 49.59
C GLN A 286 48.53 20.02 49.38
N ASP A 287 49.70 20.64 49.56
CA ASP A 287 50.91 20.07 50.17
C ASP A 287 51.82 21.22 50.59
#